data_AF-L1LBQ7-F1
#
_entry.id   AF-L1LBQ7-F1
#
_cell.length_a   1.000
_cell.length_b   1.000
_cell.length_c   1.000
_cell.angle_alpha   90.00
_cell.angle_beta   90.00
_cell.angle_gamma   90.00
#
_symmetry.space_group_name_H-M   'P 1'
#
loop_
_entity.id
_entity.type
_entity.pdbx_description
1 polymer ?
#
loop_
_entity_poly.entity_id
_entity_poly.type
_entity_poly.pdbx_seq_one_letter_code
_entity_poly.pdbx_strand_id
1 'polypeptide(L)'
;MGGRYSVIDIAKDTNNNAQTTYYGRNGYSITLFRTDEPKIKIKDGDEKQQLKNYKQYKHKIPEDNAWWSVYYQLQKVEHNGIEQTGFEEKGYLQTHKVVEVVYWLNDKANFFPLIIGLGEGKPTHFKRESITNEWKYSDIVPPADLSDYQRVLGGLNTKFNNVVIVNLNAKMDRSTVVILPKMNLRVLRIVLAIVLIMELPLLPSQFQR
;
A
#
# COMPACT_ATOMS: atom_id res chain seq x y z
N MET A 1 30.26 14.86 -5.17
CA MET A 1 28.86 14.73 -5.63
C MET A 1 28.01 14.39 -4.40
N GLY A 2 26.95 15.14 -4.14
CA GLY A 2 26.06 14.89 -3.00
C GLY A 2 24.89 14.01 -3.43
N GLY A 3 24.71 12.86 -2.79
CA GLY A 3 23.53 12.01 -2.98
C GLY A 3 22.29 12.66 -2.38
N ARG A 4 21.16 12.59 -3.09
CA ARG A 4 19.85 12.97 -2.55
C ARG A 4 19.08 11.72 -2.18
N TYR A 5 18.82 11.56 -0.90
CA TYR A 5 18.11 10.40 -0.38
C TYR A 5 16.62 10.66 -0.38
N SER A 6 15.79 9.76 -0.88
CA SER A 6 14.33 9.84 -0.99
C SER A 6 13.64 8.91 0.01
N VAL A 7 12.56 9.38 0.65
CA VAL A 7 11.73 8.59 1.56
C VAL A 7 10.35 8.48 0.94
N ILE A 8 9.93 7.25 0.60
CA ILE A 8 8.64 6.98 -0.02
C ILE A 8 7.66 6.55 1.06
N ASP A 9 6.59 7.33 1.24
CA ASP A 9 5.42 6.89 2.01
C ASP A 9 4.44 6.18 1.07
N ILE A 10 4.26 4.87 1.29
CA ILE A 10 3.42 4.01 0.46
C ILE A 10 1.92 4.11 0.81
N ALA A 11 1.57 4.79 1.90
CA ALA A 11 0.16 5.02 2.26
C ALA A 11 -0.51 6.11 1.40
N LYS A 12 0.27 6.89 0.64
CA LYS A 12 -0.25 7.98 -0.19
C LYS A 12 -1.24 7.46 -1.25
N ASP A 13 -2.30 8.22 -1.46
CA ASP A 13 -3.36 7.89 -2.43
C ASP A 13 -3.41 8.90 -3.58
N THR A 14 -4.01 8.47 -4.69
CA THR A 14 -4.34 9.29 -5.86
C THR A 14 -5.56 8.68 -6.55
N ASN A 15 -6.19 9.44 -7.45
CA ASN A 15 -7.29 8.94 -8.24
C ASN A 15 -6.84 7.81 -9.19
N ASN A 16 -7.75 6.88 -9.48
CA ASN A 16 -7.48 5.81 -10.43
C ASN A 16 -7.11 6.38 -11.82
N ASN A 17 -6.05 5.84 -12.42
CA ASN A 17 -5.45 6.28 -13.67
C ASN A 17 -5.00 7.75 -13.68
N ALA A 18 -4.82 8.36 -12.51
CA ALA A 18 -4.29 9.71 -12.37
C ALA A 18 -2.87 9.68 -11.84
N GLN A 19 -2.01 10.45 -12.49
CA GLN A 19 -0.68 10.77 -11.98
C GLN A 19 -0.76 11.99 -11.07
N THR A 20 -0.21 11.89 -9.87
CA THR A 20 -0.02 13.02 -8.97
C THR A 20 1.44 13.11 -8.53
N THR A 21 1.81 14.19 -7.86
CA THR A 21 3.12 14.37 -7.24
C THR A 21 2.92 14.77 -5.80
N TYR A 22 3.68 14.15 -4.89
CA TYR A 22 3.76 14.57 -3.50
C TYR A 22 5.21 14.77 -3.10
N TYR A 23 5.44 15.43 -1.96
CA TYR A 23 6.77 15.61 -1.40
C TYR A 23 7.01 14.59 -0.29
N GLY A 24 8.11 13.84 -0.40
CA GLY A 24 8.60 12.98 0.67
C GLY A 24 9.01 13.78 1.91
N ARG A 25 9.26 13.10 3.04
CA ARG A 25 9.60 13.74 4.32
C ARG A 25 10.85 14.64 4.26
N ASN A 26 11.74 14.36 3.33
CA ASN A 26 12.96 15.12 3.01
C ASN A 26 12.76 16.23 1.97
N GLY A 27 11.52 16.49 1.54
CA GLY A 27 11.17 17.56 0.60
C GLY A 27 11.36 17.21 -0.87
N TYR A 28 11.72 15.98 -1.23
CA TYR A 28 11.86 15.59 -2.64
C TYR A 28 10.54 15.17 -3.27
N SER A 29 10.32 15.57 -4.53
CA SER A 29 9.13 15.20 -5.28
C SER A 29 9.12 13.72 -5.60
N ILE A 30 7.97 13.08 -5.45
CA ILE A 30 7.73 11.67 -5.76
C ILE A 30 6.48 11.62 -6.64
N THR A 31 6.63 11.03 -7.83
CA THR A 31 5.50 10.78 -8.72
C THR A 31 4.73 9.58 -8.21
N LEU A 32 3.41 9.69 -8.16
CA LEU A 32 2.49 8.62 -7.73
C LEU A 32 1.48 8.36 -8.83
N PHE A 33 1.32 7.10 -9.21
CA PHE A 33 0.29 6.64 -10.13
C PHE A 33 -0.46 5.46 -9.53
N ARG A 34 -1.78 5.43 -9.71
CA ARG A 34 -2.65 4.33 -9.26
C ARG A 34 -3.34 3.68 -10.45
N THR A 35 -3.40 2.35 -10.43
CA THR A 35 -4.22 1.56 -11.35
C THR A 35 -5.11 0.62 -10.55
N ASP A 36 -6.42 0.75 -10.69
CA ASP A 36 -7.36 -0.26 -10.21
C ASP A 36 -7.39 -1.44 -11.19
N GLU A 37 -7.34 -2.66 -10.65
CA GLU A 37 -7.33 -3.92 -11.39
C GLU A 37 -6.30 -3.93 -12.54
N PRO A 38 -5.00 -3.76 -12.23
CA PRO A 38 -3.96 -3.60 -13.23
C PRO A 38 -3.91 -4.80 -14.18
N LYS A 39 -3.60 -4.51 -15.45
CA LYS A 39 -3.46 -5.52 -16.51
C LYS A 39 -2.06 -6.15 -16.46
N ILE A 40 -1.98 -7.40 -16.01
CA ILE A 40 -0.75 -8.20 -15.91
C ILE A 40 -0.71 -9.20 -17.05
N LYS A 41 0.49 -9.50 -17.59
CA LYS A 41 0.65 -10.52 -18.63
C LYS A 41 0.22 -11.89 -18.10
N ILE A 42 -0.43 -12.69 -18.94
CA ILE A 42 -0.60 -14.12 -18.67
C ILE A 42 0.65 -14.89 -19.12
N LYS A 43 0.83 -16.09 -18.57
CA LYS A 43 1.96 -16.94 -18.92
C LYS A 43 1.98 -17.23 -20.43
N ASP A 44 3.16 -17.15 -21.03
CA ASP A 44 3.43 -17.53 -22.43
C ASP A 44 2.67 -16.74 -23.52
N GLY A 45 2.29 -15.48 -23.26
CA GLY A 45 1.66 -14.63 -24.27
C GLY A 45 1.80 -13.11 -24.05
N ASP A 46 1.32 -12.34 -25.03
CA ASP A 46 1.19 -10.87 -24.91
C ASP A 46 -0.18 -10.43 -24.41
N GLU A 47 -1.11 -11.37 -24.28
CA GLU A 47 -2.39 -11.14 -23.64
C GLU A 47 -2.19 -10.67 -22.19
N LYS A 48 -3.03 -9.71 -21.78
CA LYS A 48 -3.03 -9.19 -20.42
C LYS A 48 -4.40 -9.39 -19.80
N GLN A 49 -4.41 -9.84 -18.57
CA GLN A 49 -5.62 -10.01 -17.77
C GLN A 49 -5.56 -9.12 -16.52
N GLN A 50 -6.72 -8.73 -16.04
CA GLN A 50 -6.83 -7.87 -14.86
C GLN A 50 -6.54 -8.66 -13.59
N LEU A 51 -5.75 -8.05 -12.70
CA LEU A 51 -5.60 -8.48 -11.32
C LEU A 51 -6.82 -8.02 -10.51
N LYS A 52 -7.95 -8.72 -10.68
CA LYS A 52 -9.27 -8.35 -10.13
C LYS A 52 -9.26 -8.21 -8.61
N ASN A 53 -10.03 -7.25 -8.09
CA ASN A 53 -10.15 -6.91 -6.66
C ASN A 53 -8.87 -6.36 -6.00
N TYR A 54 -7.88 -5.92 -6.80
CA TYR A 54 -6.68 -5.25 -6.29
C TYR A 54 -6.49 -3.92 -6.97
N LYS A 55 -5.71 -3.06 -6.32
CA LYS A 55 -5.19 -1.82 -6.89
C LYS A 55 -3.70 -1.77 -6.68
N GLN A 56 -3.00 -1.14 -7.60
CA GLN A 56 -1.55 -1.00 -7.57
C GLN A 56 -1.16 0.47 -7.62
N TYR A 57 -0.22 0.85 -6.76
CA TYR A 57 0.42 2.16 -6.76
C TYR A 57 1.84 2.02 -7.27
N LYS A 58 2.27 2.97 -8.10
CA LYS A 58 3.65 3.11 -8.54
C LYS A 58 4.18 4.45 -8.05
N HIS A 59 5.11 4.39 -7.10
CA HIS A 59 5.86 5.53 -6.60
C HIS A 59 7.18 5.59 -7.36
N LYS A 60 7.50 6.73 -7.98
CA LYS A 60 8.74 6.92 -8.74
C LYS A 60 9.46 8.17 -8.24
N ILE A 61 10.70 8.01 -7.80
CA ILE A 61 11.57 9.13 -7.47
C ILE A 61 12.08 9.78 -8.77
N PRO A 62 12.45 11.06 -8.75
CA PRO A 62 12.81 11.79 -9.97
C PRO A 62 14.02 11.15 -10.64
N GLU A 63 14.00 11.17 -11.98
CA GLU A 63 15.18 10.84 -12.77
C GLU A 63 16.17 12.01 -12.78
N ASP A 64 17.46 11.68 -12.79
CA ASP A 64 18.53 12.66 -12.80
C ASP A 64 18.71 13.21 -14.23
N ASN A 65 17.91 14.21 -14.59
CA ASN A 65 17.98 14.85 -15.92
C ASN A 65 18.99 16.02 -15.98
N ALA A 66 19.80 16.23 -14.94
CA ALA A 66 20.74 17.34 -14.85
C ALA A 66 22.19 16.88 -15.08
N TRP A 67 22.92 17.59 -15.95
CA TRP A 67 24.36 17.37 -16.19
C TRP A 67 25.20 17.50 -14.89
N TRP A 68 24.73 18.27 -13.90
CA TRP A 68 25.37 18.38 -12.58
C TRP A 68 24.91 17.28 -11.59
N SER A 69 25.01 16.01 -11.96
CA SER A 69 25.21 14.85 -11.07
C SER A 69 24.59 14.94 -9.66
N VAL A 70 23.29 15.17 -9.63
CA VAL A 70 22.47 14.80 -8.47
C VAL A 70 22.12 13.33 -8.69
N TYR A 71 22.18 12.51 -7.65
CA TYR A 71 21.70 11.12 -7.71
C TYR A 71 20.58 10.95 -6.69
N TYR A 72 19.34 10.74 -7.14
CA TYR A 72 18.26 10.37 -6.23
C TYR A 72 18.36 8.89 -5.82
N GLN A 73 18.38 8.56 -4.54
CA GLN A 73 18.43 7.18 -4.08
C GLN A 73 17.25 6.90 -3.15
N LEU A 74 16.59 5.76 -3.28
CA LEU A 74 15.60 5.35 -2.29
C LEU A 74 16.33 5.01 -0.98
N GLN A 75 16.02 5.73 0.08
CA GLN A 75 16.62 5.53 1.39
C GLN A 75 15.74 4.66 2.28
N LYS A 76 14.43 4.95 2.29
CA LYS A 76 13.46 4.30 3.16
C LYS A 76 12.11 4.19 2.47
N VAL A 77 11.40 3.12 2.81
CA VAL A 77 9.98 2.95 2.54
C VAL A 77 9.25 3.07 3.87
N GLU A 78 8.24 3.92 3.93
CA GLU A 78 7.42 4.17 5.11
C GLU A 78 5.95 3.90 4.79
N HIS A 79 5.14 3.57 5.79
CA HIS A 79 3.69 3.54 5.71
C HIS A 79 3.13 4.44 6.81
N ASN A 80 2.45 5.52 6.45
CA ASN A 80 1.97 6.55 7.38
C ASN A 80 3.07 7.06 8.33
N GLY A 81 4.27 7.25 7.78
CA GLY A 81 5.43 7.75 8.51
C GLY A 81 6.17 6.72 9.37
N ILE A 82 5.77 5.44 9.34
CA ILE A 82 6.42 4.33 10.04
C ILE A 82 7.29 3.54 9.07
N GLU A 83 8.57 3.38 9.40
CA GLU A 83 9.55 2.66 8.58
C GLU A 83 9.17 1.19 8.36
N GLN A 84 9.30 0.76 7.11
CA GLN A 84 9.12 -0.61 6.66
C GLN A 84 10.50 -1.29 6.56
N THR A 85 10.58 -2.55 7.00
CA THR A 85 11.84 -3.30 7.17
C THR A 85 11.76 -4.67 6.46
N GLY A 86 12.86 -5.40 6.38
CA GLY A 86 12.92 -6.72 5.75
C GLY A 86 13.29 -6.72 4.26
N PHE A 87 13.64 -5.55 3.70
CA PHE A 87 14.11 -5.44 2.32
C PHE A 87 15.58 -5.86 2.12
N GLU A 88 16.35 -5.93 3.21
CA GLU A 88 17.81 -6.13 3.16
C GLU A 88 18.23 -7.51 2.64
N GLU A 89 17.34 -8.51 2.70
CA GLU A 89 17.62 -9.88 2.19
C GLU A 89 18.00 -9.91 0.69
N LYS A 90 17.60 -8.91 -0.10
CA LYS A 90 17.82 -8.88 -1.56
C LYS A 90 18.61 -7.67 -2.05
N GLY A 91 19.20 -6.88 -1.16
CA GLY A 91 20.14 -5.81 -1.51
C GLY A 91 19.76 -4.44 -0.97
N TYR A 92 20.45 -3.41 -1.48
CA TYR A 92 20.36 -2.05 -0.97
C TYR A 92 19.23 -1.26 -1.63
N LEU A 93 18.34 -0.68 -0.81
CA LEU A 93 17.25 0.21 -1.24
C LEU A 93 17.71 1.30 -2.22
N GLN A 94 18.93 1.81 -2.01
CA GLN A 94 19.54 2.90 -2.78
C GLN A 94 19.62 2.64 -4.29
N THR A 95 19.59 1.37 -4.70
CA THR A 95 19.62 0.98 -6.12
C THR A 95 18.27 1.09 -6.82
N HIS A 96 17.19 1.25 -6.06
CA HIS A 96 15.83 1.31 -6.59
C HIS A 96 15.33 2.76 -6.72
N LYS A 97 14.68 3.04 -7.84
CA LYS A 97 14.04 4.35 -8.13
C LYS A 97 12.52 4.29 -8.10
N VAL A 98 11.97 3.07 -8.10
CA VAL A 98 10.54 2.80 -8.19
C VAL A 98 10.15 1.84 -7.07
N VAL A 99 9.03 2.14 -6.43
CA VAL A 99 8.36 1.28 -5.47
C VAL A 99 6.93 1.05 -5.96
N GLU A 100 6.60 -0.19 -6.24
CA GLU A 100 5.26 -0.63 -6.60
C GLU A 100 4.60 -1.27 -5.38
N VAL A 101 3.33 -0.96 -5.11
CA VAL A 101 2.63 -1.50 -3.94
C VAL A 101 1.24 -1.97 -4.33
N VAL A 102 0.89 -3.18 -3.92
CA VAL A 102 -0.43 -3.79 -4.17
C VAL A 102 -1.26 -3.76 -2.90
N TYR A 103 -2.52 -3.31 -3.03
CA TYR A 103 -3.53 -3.30 -1.99
C TYR A 103 -4.79 -4.02 -2.47
N TRP A 104 -5.67 -4.41 -1.54
CA TRP A 104 -7.04 -4.75 -1.92
C TRP A 104 -7.77 -3.53 -2.49
N LEU A 105 -8.63 -3.75 -3.48
CA LEU A 105 -9.38 -2.67 -4.11
C LEU A 105 -10.36 -1.99 -3.14
N ASN A 106 -10.92 -2.73 -2.19
CA ASN A 106 -11.81 -2.21 -1.16
C ASN A 106 -11.07 -1.45 -0.03
N ASP A 107 -9.74 -1.52 0.04
CA ASP A 107 -8.92 -0.78 0.98
C ASP A 107 -8.75 0.68 0.57
N LYS A 108 -9.81 1.49 0.69
CA LYS A 108 -9.77 2.88 0.23
C LYS A 108 -8.72 3.75 0.93
N ALA A 109 -8.37 3.43 2.18
CA ALA A 109 -7.44 4.20 2.98
C ALA A 109 -5.97 3.74 2.82
N ASN A 110 -5.69 2.75 1.96
CA ASN A 110 -4.37 2.13 1.81
C ASN A 110 -3.83 1.64 3.16
N PHE A 111 -4.68 1.11 4.03
CA PHE A 111 -4.30 0.71 5.37
C PHE A 111 -3.38 -0.50 5.37
N PHE A 112 -3.62 -1.45 4.46
CA PHE A 112 -2.99 -2.76 4.50
C PHE A 112 -2.30 -3.10 3.16
N PRO A 113 -1.05 -2.65 2.96
CA PRO A 113 -0.27 -3.08 1.80
C PRO A 113 -0.02 -4.59 1.84
N LEU A 114 -0.07 -5.25 0.69
CA LEU A 114 0.02 -6.71 0.57
C LEU A 114 1.37 -7.15 -0.03
N ILE A 115 1.78 -6.48 -1.10
CA ILE A 115 3.01 -6.76 -1.86
C ILE A 115 3.72 -5.43 -2.12
N ILE A 116 5.04 -5.42 -1.99
CA ILE A 116 5.92 -4.33 -2.42
C ILE A 116 6.86 -4.86 -3.50
N GLY A 117 6.95 -4.18 -4.65
CA GLY A 117 7.96 -4.39 -5.68
C GLY A 117 8.98 -3.25 -5.67
N LEU A 118 10.27 -3.58 -5.59
CA LEU A 118 11.37 -2.61 -5.65
C LEU A 118 12.09 -2.67 -7.00
N GLY A 119 12.09 -1.56 -7.74
CA GLY A 119 12.74 -1.44 -9.05
C GLY A 119 11.76 -1.22 -10.21
N GLU A 120 12.30 -0.86 -11.37
CA GLU A 120 11.53 -0.61 -12.59
C GLU A 120 11.73 -1.74 -13.60
N GLY A 121 10.64 -2.23 -14.21
CA GLY A 121 10.66 -3.28 -15.24
C GLY A 121 10.81 -4.70 -14.69
N LYS A 122 11.82 -4.96 -13.85
CA LYS A 122 12.02 -6.25 -13.15
C LYS A 122 12.05 -6.05 -11.63
N PRO A 123 10.93 -5.66 -11.01
CA PRO A 123 10.89 -5.39 -9.59
C PRO A 123 11.21 -6.65 -8.75
N THR A 124 11.96 -6.45 -7.68
CA THR A 124 12.15 -7.45 -6.63
C THR A 124 10.96 -7.38 -5.68
N HIS A 125 10.22 -8.47 -5.56
CA HIS A 125 8.97 -8.47 -4.80
C HIS A 125 9.15 -8.97 -3.37
N PHE A 126 8.43 -8.33 -2.47
CA PHE A 126 8.30 -8.68 -1.07
C PHE A 126 6.82 -8.78 -0.74
N LYS A 127 6.47 -9.71 0.15
CA LYS A 127 5.11 -9.95 0.61
C LYS A 127 5.04 -9.75 2.11
N ARG A 128 3.86 -9.32 2.55
CA ARG A 128 3.60 -9.12 3.97
C ARG A 128 3.45 -10.48 4.67
N GLU A 129 4.18 -10.71 5.76
CA GLU A 129 4.01 -11.95 6.52
C GLU A 129 3.07 -11.76 7.71
N SER A 130 3.02 -10.59 8.32
CA SER A 130 2.19 -10.31 9.50
C SER A 130 1.68 -8.88 9.46
N ILE A 131 0.92 -8.46 10.47
CA ILE A 131 0.44 -7.06 10.59
C ILE A 131 1.55 -6.06 10.94
N THR A 132 2.79 -6.54 11.10
CA THR A 132 3.96 -5.70 11.41
C THR A 132 4.45 -4.96 10.17
N ASN A 133 5.53 -4.20 10.35
CA ASN A 133 6.23 -3.47 9.28
C ASN A 133 7.36 -4.29 8.65
N GLU A 134 7.43 -5.59 8.93
CA GLU A 134 8.44 -6.48 8.39
C GLU A 134 7.94 -7.17 7.12
N TRP A 135 8.77 -7.13 6.09
CA TRP A 135 8.51 -7.69 4.78
C TRP A 135 9.40 -8.92 4.54
N LYS A 136 8.84 -9.92 3.88
CA LYS A 136 9.61 -11.09 3.44
C LYS A 136 9.72 -11.13 1.94
N TYR A 137 10.82 -11.68 1.44
CA TYR A 137 10.95 -11.94 0.03
C TYR A 137 9.75 -12.76 -0.51
N SER A 138 9.27 -12.38 -1.69
CA SER A 138 8.14 -13.01 -2.35
C SER A 138 8.61 -13.96 -3.45
N ASP A 139 7.83 -15.00 -3.69
CA ASP A 139 8.09 -15.98 -4.75
C ASP A 139 7.61 -15.48 -6.13
N ILE A 140 7.46 -14.16 -6.31
CA ILE A 140 7.11 -13.50 -7.58
C ILE A 140 8.40 -13.13 -8.29
N VAL A 141 8.75 -13.90 -9.32
CA VAL A 141 10.03 -13.78 -10.03
C VAL A 141 9.84 -13.12 -11.39
N PRO A 142 10.55 -12.02 -11.72
CA PRO A 142 10.48 -11.41 -13.03
C PRO A 142 11.00 -12.32 -14.17
N PRO A 143 10.37 -12.33 -15.36
CA PRO A 143 9.13 -11.63 -15.70
C PRO A 143 7.92 -12.29 -15.01
N ALA A 144 7.27 -11.52 -14.14
CA ALA A 144 6.16 -12.02 -13.35
C ALA A 144 4.88 -12.02 -14.18
N ASP A 145 4.11 -13.09 -14.07
CA ASP A 145 2.82 -13.22 -14.72
C ASP A 145 1.65 -13.15 -13.71
N LEU A 146 0.42 -13.15 -14.22
CA LEU A 146 -0.77 -13.12 -13.39
C LEU A 146 -0.82 -14.27 -12.36
N SER A 147 -0.33 -15.46 -12.72
CA SER A 147 -0.37 -16.63 -11.86
C SER A 147 0.56 -16.49 -10.65
N ASP A 148 1.71 -15.83 -10.80
CA ASP A 148 2.61 -15.52 -9.69
C ASP A 148 1.95 -14.59 -8.67
N TYR A 149 1.32 -13.52 -9.15
CA TYR A 149 0.56 -12.60 -8.30
C TYR A 149 -0.60 -13.32 -7.61
N GLN A 150 -1.40 -14.10 -8.36
CA GLN A 150 -2.53 -14.83 -7.81
C GLN A 150 -2.12 -15.87 -6.78
N ARG A 151 -1.00 -16.57 -6.97
CA ARG A 151 -0.45 -17.52 -6.00
C ARG A 151 -0.13 -16.82 -4.67
N VAL A 152 0.61 -15.72 -4.71
CA VAL A 152 1.02 -15.00 -3.50
C VAL A 152 -0.18 -14.32 -2.84
N LEU A 153 -1.01 -13.62 -3.60
CA LEU A 153 -2.19 -12.94 -3.08
C LEU A 153 -3.23 -13.94 -2.53
N GLY A 154 -3.38 -15.11 -3.16
CA GLY A 154 -4.21 -16.19 -2.64
C GLY A 154 -3.75 -16.65 -1.26
N GLY A 155 -2.44 -16.89 -1.09
CA GLY A 155 -1.86 -17.21 0.21
C GLY A 155 -2.05 -16.11 1.25
N LEU A 156 -1.87 -14.84 0.86
CA LEU A 156 -2.12 -13.68 1.73
C LEU A 156 -3.60 -13.58 2.13
N ASN A 157 -4.53 -13.78 1.20
CA ASN A 157 -5.96 -13.77 1.48
C ASN A 157 -6.38 -14.89 2.43
N THR A 158 -5.79 -16.08 2.31
CA THR A 158 -6.02 -17.16 3.28
C THR A 158 -5.47 -16.79 4.65
N LYS A 159 -4.27 -16.21 4.70
CA LYS A 159 -3.60 -15.82 5.95
C LYS A 159 -4.33 -14.69 6.68
N PHE A 160 -4.77 -13.69 5.92
CA PHE A 160 -5.46 -12.50 6.40
C PHE A 160 -6.97 -12.59 6.17
N ASN A 161 -7.54 -13.80 6.09
CA ASN A 161 -8.98 -14.02 5.90
C ASN A 161 -9.85 -13.41 7.01
N ASN A 162 -9.25 -13.08 8.15
CA ASN A 162 -9.90 -12.43 9.28
C ASN A 162 -9.78 -10.90 9.23
N VAL A 163 -9.00 -10.34 8.32
CA VAL A 163 -8.91 -8.88 8.15
C VAL A 163 -10.13 -8.43 7.37
N VAL A 164 -11.02 -7.69 8.03
CA VAL A 164 -12.18 -7.05 7.41
C VAL A 164 -11.89 -5.56 7.30
N ILE A 165 -11.90 -5.03 6.09
CA ILE A 165 -11.81 -3.58 5.86
C ILE A 165 -13.24 -3.07 5.70
N VAL A 166 -13.75 -2.45 6.77
CA VAL A 166 -15.06 -1.81 6.76
C VAL A 166 -14.88 -0.35 6.38
N ASN A 167 -15.54 0.07 5.30
CA ASN A 167 -15.70 1.49 5.01
C ASN A 167 -17.01 1.97 5.65
N LEU A 168 -16.91 2.57 6.84
CA LEU A 168 -18.01 3.26 7.46
C LEU A 168 -18.08 4.67 6.86
N ASN A 169 -18.82 4.82 5.76
CA ASN A 169 -19.25 6.13 5.28
C ASN A 169 -20.31 6.69 6.25
N ALA A 170 -19.90 7.06 7.46
CA ALA A 170 -20.69 7.94 8.30
C ALA A 170 -20.62 9.34 7.67
N LYS A 171 -21.72 10.09 7.74
CA LYS A 171 -21.88 11.45 7.17
C LYS A 171 -20.98 12.53 7.81
N MET A 172 -19.84 12.16 8.39
CA MET A 172 -18.82 13.07 8.90
C MET A 172 -17.48 12.71 8.26
N ASP A 173 -16.70 13.73 7.89
CA ASP A 173 -15.49 13.72 7.05
C ASP A 173 -14.29 12.84 7.49
N ARG A 174 -14.50 11.71 8.17
CA ARG A 174 -13.45 10.79 8.60
C ARG A 174 -13.84 9.34 8.34
N SER A 175 -13.03 8.66 7.55
CA SER A 175 -13.15 7.22 7.35
C SER A 175 -12.48 6.49 8.51
N THR A 176 -13.27 5.84 9.37
CA THR A 176 -12.74 4.96 10.43
C THR A 176 -12.65 3.53 9.89
N VAL A 177 -11.44 2.97 9.86
CA VAL A 177 -11.17 1.57 9.47
C VAL A 177 -10.87 0.78 10.73
N VAL A 178 -11.64 -0.28 10.97
CA VAL A 178 -11.47 -1.16 12.14
C VAL A 178 -10.92 -2.51 11.68
N ILE A 179 -9.68 -2.85 12.07
CA ILE A 179 -9.14 -4.21 11.89
C ILE A 179 -9.56 -5.05 13.08
N LEU A 180 -10.31 -6.12 12.83
CA LEU A 180 -10.78 -7.03 13.86
C LEU A 180 -10.14 -8.40 13.65
N PRO A 181 -9.33 -8.91 14.59
CA PRO A 181 -8.95 -10.32 14.57
C PRO A 181 -10.22 -11.18 14.75
N LYS A 182 -10.13 -12.47 14.41
CA LYS A 182 -11.26 -13.41 14.41
C LYS A 182 -12.13 -13.28 15.68
N MET A 183 -13.25 -12.60 15.54
CA MET A 183 -14.25 -12.40 16.58
C MET A 183 -15.51 -13.16 16.18
N ASN A 184 -16.19 -13.79 17.13
CA ASN A 184 -17.53 -14.33 16.89
C ASN A 184 -18.44 -13.19 16.38
N LEU A 185 -19.33 -13.45 15.43
CA LEU A 185 -20.31 -12.49 14.89
C LEU A 185 -21.03 -11.66 15.96
N ARG A 186 -21.27 -12.22 17.16
CA ARG A 186 -21.81 -11.48 18.31
C ARG A 186 -20.84 -10.42 18.83
N VAL A 187 -19.57 -10.76 18.98
CA VAL A 187 -18.50 -9.85 19.41
C VAL A 187 -18.23 -8.79 18.34
N LEU A 188 -18.27 -9.17 17.05
CA LEU A 188 -18.16 -8.22 15.94
C LEU A 188 -19.27 -7.15 15.99
N ARG A 189 -20.52 -7.57 16.23
CA ARG A 189 -21.66 -6.65 16.38
C ARG A 189 -21.51 -5.73 17.59
N ILE A 190 -20.97 -6.24 18.71
CA ILE A 190 -20.70 -5.45 19.91
C ILE A 190 -19.60 -4.43 19.64
N VAL A 191 -18.48 -4.82 19.02
CA VAL A 191 -17.37 -3.90 18.72
C VAL A 191 -17.80 -2.83 17.73
N LEU A 192 -18.55 -3.18 16.68
CA LEU A 192 -19.15 -2.20 15.78
C LEU A 192 -20.11 -1.25 16.51
N ALA A 193 -20.95 -1.77 17.41
CA ALA A 193 -21.86 -0.95 18.22
C ALA A 193 -21.10 -0.01 19.17
N ILE A 194 -20.01 -0.47 19.81
CA ILE A 194 -19.17 0.36 20.68
C ILE A 194 -18.49 1.47 19.88
N VAL A 195 -17.90 1.14 18.73
CA VAL A 195 -17.28 2.15 17.84
C VAL A 195 -18.32 3.19 17.41
N LEU A 196 -19.52 2.76 17.02
CA LEU A 196 -20.64 3.66 16.69
C LEU A 196 -21.10 4.53 17.88
N ILE A 197 -21.09 4.00 19.11
CA ILE A 197 -21.46 4.75 20.32
C ILE A 197 -20.36 5.76 20.70
N MET A 198 -19.09 5.39 20.58
CA MET A 198 -17.97 6.25 20.94
C MET A 198 -17.75 7.42 19.97
N GLU A 199 -18.23 7.30 18.72
CA GLU A 199 -18.17 8.38 17.72
C GLU A 199 -19.43 9.28 17.70
N LEU A 200 -20.45 9.03 18.53
CA LEU A 200 -21.56 9.96 18.68
C LEU A 200 -21.09 11.19 19.47
N PRO A 201 -21.17 12.42 18.91
CA PRO A 201 -20.93 13.61 19.70
C PRO A 201 -21.95 13.64 20.84
N LEU A 202 -21.46 13.77 22.08
CA LEU A 202 -22.30 14.01 23.24
C LEU A 202 -23.19 15.20 22.91
N LEU A 203 -24.48 14.93 22.64
CA LEU A 203 -25.47 15.97 22.42
C LEU A 203 -25.42 16.88 23.66
N PRO A 204 -25.19 18.20 23.50
CA PRO A 204 -25.21 19.10 24.63
C PRO A 204 -26.59 18.99 25.29
N SER A 205 -26.59 18.66 26.58
CA SER A 205 -27.79 18.54 27.40
C SER A 205 -28.45 19.92 27.57
N GLN A 206 -29.16 20.36 26.52
CA GLN A 206 -30.00 21.54 26.55
C GLN A 206 -31.37 21.13 27.09
N PHE A 207 -31.46 20.85 28.40
CA PHE A 207 -32.70 20.94 29.18
C PHE A 207 -32.39 20.88 30.68
N GLN A 208 -31.93 22.01 31.22
CA GLN A 208 -32.26 22.43 32.58
C GLN A 208 -32.34 23.97 32.60
N ARG A 209 -33.53 24.50 32.32
CA ARG A 209 -34.25 25.52 33.10
C ARG A 209 -35.58 25.83 32.44
#